data_AF-A0A929FUD4-F1
#
_entry.id   AF-A0A929FUD4-F1
#
_cell.length_a   1.000
_cell.length_b   1.000
_cell.length_c   1.000
_cell.angle_alpha   90.00
_cell.angle_beta   90.00
_cell.angle_gamma   90.00
#
_symmetry.space_group_name_H-M   'P 1'
#
loop_
_entity.id
_entity.type
_entity.pdbx_description
1 polymer ?
#
loop_
_entity_poly.entity_id
_entity_poly.type
_entity_poly.pdbx_seq_one_letter_code
_entity_poly.pdbx_strand_id
1 'polypeptide(L)' 'MTVRIKCVTSPINKSSIAYHLYMEFEAESSETQEDGVSYHLDDDGVGEHRVLLLSIRKRSPIL' A
#
# COMPACT_ATOMS: atom_id res chain seq x y z
N MET A 1 11.04 17.03 9.43
CA MET A 1 11.61 15.81 8.81
C MET A 1 10.47 14.97 8.28
N THR A 2 10.47 14.55 7.03
CA THR A 2 9.45 13.64 6.48
C THR A 2 9.86 12.20 6.71
N VAL A 3 8.88 11.32 6.89
CA VAL A 3 9.07 9.87 7.02
C VAL A 3 8.24 9.20 5.94
N ARG A 4 8.85 8.22 5.26
CA ARG A 4 8.16 7.33 4.33
C ARG A 4 7.80 6.05 5.06
N ILE A 5 6.54 5.66 4.99
CA ILE A 5 6.03 4.42 5.57
C ILE A 5 5.56 3.57 4.39
N LYS A 6 6.09 2.34 4.31
CA LYS A 6 5.66 1.34 3.34
C LYS A 6 5.02 0.17 4.08
N CYS A 7 3.97 -0.38 3.50
CA CYS A 7 3.37 -1.64 3.94
C CYS A 7 2.84 -2.39 2.73
N VAL A 8 2.61 -3.69 2.91
CA VAL A 8 2.15 -4.59 1.85
C VAL A 8 0.98 -5.42 2.34
N THR A 9 0.08 -5.76 1.44
CA THR A 9 -1.01 -6.71 1.72
C THR A 9 -1.39 -7.47 0.46
N SER A 10 -2.16 -8.55 0.59
CA SER A 10 -2.67 -9.29 -0.57
C SER A 10 -3.85 -8.54 -1.22
N PRO A 11 -4.01 -8.56 -2.56
CA PRO A 11 -5.14 -7.95 -3.26
C PRO A 11 -6.51 -8.41 -2.75
N ILE A 12 -6.62 -9.67 -2.28
CA ILE A 12 -7.88 -10.20 -1.75
C ILE A 12 -8.22 -9.66 -0.36
N ASN A 13 -7.28 -9.02 0.34
CA ASN A 13 -7.49 -8.47 1.69
C ASN A 13 -8.13 -7.08 1.65
N LYS A 14 -9.40 -7.04 1.21
CA LYS A 14 -10.17 -5.80 1.02
C LYS A 14 -10.26 -4.95 2.29
N SER A 15 -10.32 -5.58 3.47
CA SER A 15 -10.36 -4.86 4.76
C SER A 15 -9.07 -4.10 5.05
N SER A 16 -7.91 -4.72 4.81
CA SER A 16 -6.60 -4.07 4.99
C SER A 16 -6.43 -2.91 4.00
N ILE A 17 -6.78 -3.14 2.73
CA ILE A 17 -6.70 -2.12 1.68
C ILE A 17 -7.56 -0.91 2.06
N ALA A 18 -8.84 -1.12 2.37
CA ALA A 18 -9.75 -0.04 2.73
C ALA A 18 -9.27 0.74 3.97
N TYR A 19 -8.74 0.03 4.98
CA TYR A 19 -8.18 0.65 6.17
C TYR A 19 -6.99 1.57 5.85
N HIS A 20 -6.03 1.10 5.04
CA HIS A 20 -4.86 1.89 4.69
C HIS A 20 -5.18 3.07 3.77
N LEU A 21 -6.08 2.89 2.79
CA LEU A 21 -6.57 3.99 1.95
C LEU A 21 -7.28 5.06 2.79
N TYR A 22 -8.09 4.65 3.77
CA TYR A 22 -8.72 5.58 4.72
C TYR A 22 -7.67 6.35 5.55
N MET A 23 -6.56 5.69 5.89
CA MET A 23 -5.39 6.34 6.50
C MET A 23 -4.51 7.08 5.49
N GLU A 24 -5.01 7.46 4.32
CA GLU A 24 -4.27 8.26 3.33
C GLU A 24 -2.92 7.63 2.92
N PHE A 25 -2.87 6.29 2.86
CA PHE A 25 -1.85 5.60 2.07
C PHE A 25 -2.32 5.57 0.62
N GLU A 26 -1.37 5.61 -0.30
CA GLU A 26 -1.61 5.46 -1.73
C GLU A 26 -1.08 4.10 -2.17
N ALA A 27 -1.82 3.41 -3.04
CA ALA A 27 -1.34 2.20 -3.69
C ALA A 27 -0.34 2.58 -4.79
N GLU A 28 0.81 1.91 -4.83
CA GLU A 28 1.82 2.09 -5.88
C GLU A 28 1.23 1.65 -7.23
N SER A 29 1.47 2.45 -8.28
CA SER A 29 0.93 2.19 -9.61
C SER A 29 1.54 0.93 -10.23
N SER A 30 0.71 0.13 -10.89
CA SER A 30 1.14 -1.05 -11.64
C SER A 30 0.25 -1.27 -12.87
N GLU A 31 0.61 -2.26 -13.70
CA GLU A 31 -0.17 -2.66 -14.88
C GLU A 31 -1.45 -3.44 -14.52
N THR A 32 -1.54 -3.94 -13.28
CA THR A 32 -2.65 -4.77 -12.79
C THR A 32 -3.47 -4.03 -11.74
N GLN A 33 -4.79 -4.11 -11.88
CA GLN A 33 -5.74 -3.43 -11.02
C GLN A 33 -6.95 -4.33 -10.76
N GLU A 34 -7.43 -4.32 -9.52
CA GLU A 34 -8.73 -4.88 -9.14
C GLU A 34 -9.48 -3.87 -8.28
N ASP A 35 -10.78 -3.67 -8.54
CA ASP A 35 -11.63 -2.71 -7.81
C ASP A 35 -11.05 -1.28 -7.71
N GLY A 36 -10.25 -0.85 -8.69
CA GLY A 36 -9.62 0.48 -8.66
C GLY A 36 -8.28 0.55 -7.91
N VAL A 37 -7.80 -0.56 -7.37
CA VAL A 37 -6.55 -0.63 -6.59
C VAL A 37 -5.48 -1.37 -7.38
N SER A 38 -4.35 -0.71 -7.60
CA SER A 38 -3.17 -1.33 -8.23
C SER A 38 -2.53 -2.36 -7.31
N TYR A 39 -2.06 -3.46 -7.90
CA TYR A 39 -1.27 -4.48 -7.22
C TYR A 39 -0.19 -5.04 -8.14
N HIS A 40 0.84 -5.66 -7.60
CA HIS A 40 1.94 -6.25 -8.36
C HIS A 40 1.81 -7.77 -8.36
N LEU A 41 1.98 -8.38 -9.54
CA LEU A 41 2.03 -9.83 -9.68
C LEU A 41 3.34 -10.37 -9.10
N ASP A 42 3.23 -11.52 -8.45
CA ASP A 42 4.32 -12.32 -7.91
C ASP A 42 5.39 -11.58 -7.07
N ASP A 43 5.01 -10.48 -6.41
CA ASP A 43 5.93 -9.61 -5.66
C ASP A 43 6.63 -10.34 -4.51
N ASP A 44 5.90 -11.22 -3.82
CA ASP A 44 6.42 -12.10 -2.76
C ASP A 44 6.73 -13.54 -3.25
N GLY A 45 6.74 -13.76 -4.57
CA GLY A 45 6.90 -15.06 -5.22
C GLY A 45 5.70 -15.49 -6.06
N VAL A 46 5.81 -16.62 -6.76
CA VAL A 46 4.78 -17.08 -7.72
C VAL A 46 3.41 -17.26 -7.06
N GLY A 47 2.40 -16.54 -7.56
CA GLY A 47 1.04 -16.49 -7.03
C GLY A 47 0.86 -15.52 -5.84
N GLU A 48 1.94 -14.98 -5.30
CA GLU A 48 1.95 -14.14 -4.11
C GLU A 48 1.91 -12.66 -4.50
N HIS A 49 0.77 -12.25 -5.06
CA HIS A 49 0.53 -10.88 -5.48
C HIS A 49 0.42 -9.92 -4.28
N ARG A 50 0.87 -8.67 -4.44
CA ARG A 50 0.86 -7.67 -3.36
C ARG A 50 0.38 -6.31 -3.81
N VAL A 51 -0.46 -5.69 -2.99
CA VAL A 51 -0.72 -4.25 -3.02
C VAL A 51 0.38 -3.59 -2.20
N LEU A 52 1.15 -2.70 -2.83
CA LEU A 52 2.19 -1.92 -2.17
C LEU A 52 1.61 -0.56 -1.78
N LEU A 53 1.63 -0.23 -0.49
CA LEU A 53 1.01 0.99 0.05
C LEU A 53 2.08 1.92 0.60
N LEU A 54 2.05 3.19 0.20
CA LEU A 54 3.00 4.22 0.58
C LEU A 54 2.30 5.39 1.27
N SER A 55 2.88 5.90 2.35
CA SER A 55 2.47 7.18 2.96
C SER A 55 3.68 8.03 3.32
N ILE A 56 3.57 9.34 3.09
CA ILE A 56 4.58 10.33 3.47
C ILE A 56 4.00 11.17 4.60
N ARG A 57 4.59 11.06 5.79
CA ARG A 57 4.14 11.77 6.98
C ARG A 57 5.16 12.81 7.43
N LYS A 58 4.68 13.97 7.89
CA LYS A 58 5.53 14.93 8.60
C LYS A 58 5.76 14.39 10.01
N ARG A 59 7.01 14.19 10.39
CA ARG A 59 7.36 13.91 11.78
C ARG A 59 7.37 15.22 12.54
N SER A 60 6.46 15.38 13.49
CA SER A 60 6.54 16.47 14.46
C SER A 60 7.82 16.31 15.28
N PRO A 61 8.61 17.38 15.48
CA PRO A 61 9.64 17.34 16.50
C PRO A 61 8.95 17.09 17.84
N ILE A 62 9.44 16.10 18.58
CA ILE A 62 9.05 15.93 19.99
C ILE A 62 9.66 17.14 20.71
N LEU A 63 8.81 17.95 21.35
CA LEU A 63 9.22 19.05 22.24
C LEU A 63 9.96 18.49 23.45
#